data_AF-A0A4R1FZ65-F1
#
_entry.id   AF-A0A4R1FZ65-F1
#
_cell.length_a   1.000
_cell.length_b   1.000
_cell.length_c   1.000
_cell.angle_alpha   90.00
_cell.angle_beta   90.00
_cell.angle_gamma   90.00
#
_symmetry.space_group_name_H-M   'P 1'
#
loop_
_entity.id
_entity.type
_entity.pdbx_description
1 polymer ?
#
loop_
_entity_poly.entity_id
_entity_poly.type
_entity_poly.pdbx_seq_one_letter_code
_entity_poly.pdbx_strand_id
1 'polypeptide(L)'
;MARALGAEPGGILSLDALLEEHSEAIEYDLIVLGLRLRMLGTDVLGWADLRSIVKHLPLESALLRTMYPEGSRWRTAEHLLADVADSLRWLAWARTDDGRRGRNMPEPIVRPGRKSTRERVGTATELDQMNDFLGWND
;
A
#
# COMPACT_ATOMS: atom_id res chain seq x y z
N MET A 1 -12.31 1.38 9.75
CA MET A 1 -13.05 0.12 9.99
C MET A 1 -13.45 -0.43 8.63
N ALA A 2 -12.76 -1.48 8.16
CA ALA A 2 -13.06 -2.10 6.87
C ALA A 2 -14.37 -2.88 6.99
N ARG A 3 -15.41 -2.43 6.27
CA ARG A 3 -16.69 -3.13 6.23
C ARG A 3 -16.51 -4.36 5.35
N ALA A 4 -16.56 -5.54 5.96
CA ALA A 4 -16.70 -6.78 5.23
C ALA A 4 -18.03 -6.76 4.48
N LEU A 5 -17.98 -6.69 3.15
CA LEU A 5 -19.12 -7.02 2.30
C LEU A 5 -19.08 -8.52 2.01
N GLY A 6 -19.35 -9.28 3.07
CA GLY A 6 -19.87 -10.64 2.94
C GLY A 6 -21.40 -10.56 2.97
N ALA A 7 -22.01 -10.25 1.83
CA ALA A 7 -23.42 -10.47 1.57
C ALA A 7 -23.63 -10.35 0.06
N GLU A 8 -23.63 -11.49 -0.63
CA GLU A 8 -23.89 -11.62 -2.07
C GLU A 8 -25.31 -11.12 -2.43
N PRO A 9 -25.47 -10.13 -3.32
CA PRO A 9 -26.62 -10.01 -4.19
C PRO A 9 -26.23 -10.58 -5.56
N GLY A 10 -27.03 -11.51 -6.07
CA GLY A 10 -26.70 -12.34 -7.22
C GLY A 10 -26.20 -11.59 -8.46
N GLY A 11 -25.07 -12.06 -9.01
CA GLY A 11 -24.65 -11.88 -10.39
C GLY A 11 -24.81 -10.46 -10.97
N ILE A 12 -25.87 -10.24 -11.75
CA ILE A 12 -26.07 -9.01 -12.55
C ILE A 12 -26.41 -7.81 -11.67
N LEU A 13 -27.16 -7.99 -10.58
CA LEU A 13 -27.55 -6.89 -9.70
C LEU A 13 -26.36 -6.28 -8.95
N SER A 14 -25.28 -7.06 -8.73
CA SER A 14 -24.03 -6.51 -8.20
C SER A 14 -23.18 -5.81 -9.26
N LEU A 15 -23.33 -6.15 -10.55
CA LEU A 15 -22.66 -5.47 -11.66
C LEU A 15 -23.27 -4.11 -11.99
N ASP A 16 -24.59 -3.99 -11.91
CA ASP A 16 -25.29 -2.73 -12.16
C ASP A 16 -24.90 -1.66 -11.13
N ALA A 17 -24.94 -2.02 -9.84
CA ALA A 17 -24.46 -1.14 -8.75
C ALA A 17 -22.98 -0.75 -8.92
N LEU A 18 -22.14 -1.68 -9.39
CA LEU A 18 -20.73 -1.41 -9.64
C LEU A 18 -20.53 -0.43 -10.81
N LEU A 19 -21.37 -0.52 -11.85
CA LEU A 19 -21.37 0.43 -12.97
C LEU A 19 -21.82 1.82 -12.52
N GLU A 20 -22.82 1.92 -11.65
CA GLU A 20 -23.24 3.21 -11.10
C GLU A 20 -22.12 3.88 -10.28
N GLU A 21 -21.44 3.12 -9.43
CA GLU A 21 -20.41 3.66 -8.52
C GLU A 21 -19.05 3.90 -9.19
N HIS A 22 -18.69 3.08 -10.20
CA HIS A 22 -17.35 3.04 -10.77
C HIS A 22 -17.32 3.06 -12.31
N SER A 23 -18.32 3.70 -12.94
CA SER A 23 -18.46 3.79 -14.41
C SER A 23 -17.18 4.16 -15.16
N GLU A 24 -16.51 5.25 -14.78
CA GLU A 24 -15.30 5.72 -15.46
C GLU A 24 -14.13 4.74 -15.34
N ALA A 25 -13.98 4.10 -14.18
CA ALA A 25 -12.93 3.13 -13.94
C ALA A 25 -13.15 1.86 -14.78
N ILE A 26 -14.40 1.39 -14.86
CA ILE A 26 -14.78 0.26 -15.70
C ILE A 26 -14.64 0.59 -17.19
N GLU A 27 -15.06 1.78 -17.63
CA GLU A 27 -14.88 2.24 -19.02
C GLU A 27 -13.38 2.25 -19.38
N TYR A 28 -12.53 2.76 -18.50
CA TYR A 28 -11.08 2.74 -18.73
C TYR A 28 -10.53 1.33 -18.88
N ASP A 29 -10.89 0.41 -17.97
CA ASP A 29 -10.42 -0.97 -18.03
C ASP A 29 -10.92 -1.70 -19.29
N LEU A 30 -12.15 -1.41 -19.74
CA LEU A 30 -12.65 -1.90 -21.02
C LEU A 30 -11.87 -1.32 -22.20
N ILE A 31 -11.55 -0.02 -22.21
CA ILE A 31 -10.75 0.62 -23.26
C ILE A 31 -9.37 -0.03 -23.39
N VAL A 32 -8.73 -0.37 -22.27
CA VAL A 32 -7.44 -1.08 -22.26
C VAL A 32 -7.54 -2.45 -22.93
N LEU A 33 -8.70 -3.12 -22.79
CA LEU A 33 -9.00 -4.39 -23.46
C LEU A 33 -9.50 -4.22 -24.92
N GLY A 34 -9.56 -2.99 -25.43
CA GLY A 34 -10.09 -2.69 -26.77
C GLY A 34 -11.63 -2.69 -26.87
N LEU A 35 -12.31 -2.72 -25.72
CA LEU A 35 -13.77 -2.70 -25.58
C LEU A 35 -14.23 -1.33 -25.11
N ARG A 36 -15.54 -1.09 -25.10
CA ARG A 36 -16.15 0.11 -24.54
C ARG A 36 -17.50 -0.22 -23.91
N LEU A 37 -17.89 0.49 -22.85
CA LEU A 37 -19.13 0.25 -22.12
C LEU A 37 -20.36 0.43 -23.03
N ARG A 38 -20.30 1.34 -24.02
CA ARG A 38 -21.37 1.50 -25.03
C ARG A 38 -21.64 0.25 -25.88
N MET A 39 -20.72 -0.73 -25.88
CA MET A 39 -20.89 -2.01 -26.58
C MET A 39 -21.68 -3.02 -25.73
N LEU A 40 -21.92 -2.74 -24.45
CA LEU A 40 -22.62 -3.63 -23.55
C LEU A 40 -24.05 -3.89 -24.03
N GLY A 41 -24.42 -5.16 -24.12
CA GLY A 41 -25.71 -5.60 -24.65
C GLY A 41 -25.75 -5.82 -26.16
N THR A 42 -24.60 -5.67 -26.85
CA THR A 42 -24.42 -6.08 -28.25
C THR A 42 -23.84 -7.51 -28.33
N ASP A 43 -23.66 -8.02 -29.54
CA ASP A 43 -22.94 -9.27 -29.82
C ASP A 43 -21.43 -9.19 -29.50
N VAL A 44 -20.87 -7.99 -29.39
CA VAL A 44 -19.46 -7.75 -29.07
C VAL A 44 -19.18 -7.84 -27.57
N LEU A 45 -20.12 -7.40 -26.72
CA LEU A 45 -19.94 -7.35 -25.26
C LEU A 45 -21.24 -7.68 -24.54
N GLY A 46 -21.37 -8.91 -24.08
CA GLY A 46 -22.49 -9.36 -23.26
C GLY A 46 -22.31 -9.06 -21.77
N TRP A 47 -23.40 -9.14 -21.01
CA TRP A 47 -23.35 -9.04 -19.54
C TRP A 47 -22.51 -10.13 -18.88
N ALA A 48 -22.49 -11.33 -19.47
CA ALA A 48 -21.64 -12.43 -19.01
C ALA A 48 -20.15 -12.13 -19.24
N ASP A 49 -19.80 -11.49 -20.36
CA ASP A 49 -18.43 -11.09 -20.69
C ASP A 49 -17.96 -10.00 -19.73
N LEU A 50 -18.79 -8.98 -19.51
CA LEU A 50 -18.49 -7.93 -18.52
C LEU A 50 -18.27 -8.52 -17.13
N ARG A 51 -19.11 -9.47 -16.70
CA ARG A 51 -18.92 -10.18 -15.42
C ARG A 51 -17.58 -10.91 -15.37
N SER A 52 -17.21 -11.60 -16.45
CA SER A 52 -15.95 -12.32 -16.55
C SER A 52 -14.76 -11.37 -16.46
N ILE A 53 -14.80 -10.27 -17.21
CA ILE A 53 -13.79 -9.21 -17.18
C ILE A 53 -13.63 -8.68 -15.77
N VAL A 54 -14.70 -8.16 -15.16
CA VAL A 54 -14.67 -7.55 -13.81
C VAL A 54 -14.12 -8.52 -12.77
N LYS A 55 -14.53 -9.80 -12.82
CA LYS A 55 -14.07 -10.83 -11.89
C LYS A 55 -12.57 -11.14 -12.01
N HIS A 56 -12.01 -10.98 -13.20
CA HIS A 56 -10.63 -11.37 -13.53
C HIS A 56 -9.75 -10.18 -13.89
N LEU A 57 -10.17 -8.95 -13.56
CA LEU A 57 -9.38 -7.76 -13.81
C LEU A 57 -8.00 -7.88 -13.15
N PRO A 58 -6.94 -7.43 -13.84
CA PRO A 58 -5.59 -7.44 -13.28
C PRO A 58 -5.54 -6.50 -12.07
N LEU A 59 -4.58 -6.72 -11.17
CA LEU A 59 -4.42 -5.92 -9.95
C LEU A 59 -4.22 -4.42 -10.26
N GLU A 60 -3.69 -4.12 -11.45
CA GLU A 60 -3.46 -2.79 -12.03
C GLU A 60 -4.71 -2.15 -12.64
N SER A 61 -5.88 -2.78 -12.54
CA SER A 61 -7.11 -2.22 -13.10
C SER A 61 -7.49 -0.91 -12.42
N ALA A 62 -8.07 0.01 -13.17
CA ALA A 62 -8.59 1.26 -12.64
C ALA A 62 -9.68 0.98 -11.61
N LEU A 63 -10.55 0.00 -11.84
CA LEU A 63 -11.57 -0.40 -10.90
C LEU A 63 -10.98 -0.80 -9.54
N LEU A 64 -10.00 -1.70 -9.52
CA LEU A 64 -9.40 -2.17 -8.26
C LEU A 64 -8.65 -1.04 -7.54
N ARG A 65 -8.03 -0.10 -8.27
CA ARG A 65 -7.42 1.08 -7.65
C ARG A 65 -8.44 1.99 -6.97
N THR A 66 -9.62 2.18 -7.57
CA THR A 66 -10.69 3.00 -7.01
C THR A 66 -11.34 2.33 -5.80
N MET A 67 -11.56 1.02 -5.86
CA MET A 67 -12.15 0.25 -4.74
C MET A 67 -11.19 0.11 -3.55
N TYR A 68 -9.88 0.02 -3.81
CA TYR A 68 -8.86 -0.23 -2.78
C TYR A 68 -7.71 0.79 -2.86
N PRO A 69 -7.97 2.09 -2.60
CA PRO A 69 -6.99 3.15 -2.80
C PRO A 69 -5.72 2.98 -1.96
N GLU A 70 -5.87 2.54 -0.71
CA GLU A 70 -4.74 2.33 0.21
C GLU A 70 -3.86 1.13 -0.17
N GLY A 71 -4.46 0.06 -0.72
CA GLY A 71 -3.74 -1.13 -1.18
C GLY A 71 -3.19 -1.02 -2.60
N SER A 72 -3.64 -0.02 -3.35
CA SER A 72 -3.30 0.12 -4.78
C SER A 72 -1.85 0.53 -5.04
N ARG A 73 -1.26 1.32 -4.13
CA ARG A 73 0.07 1.93 -4.33
C ARG A 73 1.22 1.07 -3.86
N TRP A 74 0.98 0.21 -2.87
CA TRP A 74 1.99 -0.64 -2.25
C TRP A 74 1.51 -2.09 -2.30
N ARG A 75 2.09 -2.85 -3.22
CA ARG A 75 1.85 -4.29 -3.30
C ARG A 75 3.08 -5.01 -2.78
N THR A 76 2.98 -6.33 -2.73
CA THR A 76 4.07 -7.19 -2.26
C THR A 76 5.39 -6.86 -2.95
N ALA A 77 5.37 -6.59 -4.26
CA ALA A 77 6.57 -6.20 -5.00
C ALA A 77 7.18 -4.89 -4.48
N GLU A 78 6.37 -3.83 -4.29
CA GLU A 78 6.86 -2.56 -3.74
C GLU A 78 7.37 -2.70 -2.31
N HIS A 79 6.70 -3.51 -1.48
CA HIS A 79 7.16 -3.84 -0.12
C HIS A 79 8.53 -4.51 -0.15
N LEU A 80 8.70 -5.54 -0.98
CA LEU A 80 9.97 -6.26 -1.12
C LEU A 80 11.07 -5.38 -1.71
N LEU A 81 10.75 -4.54 -2.70
CA LEU A 81 11.71 -3.59 -3.27
C LEU A 81 12.15 -2.55 -2.26
N ALA A 82 11.23 -2.07 -1.41
CA ALA A 82 11.60 -1.18 -0.31
C ALA A 82 12.48 -1.88 0.72
N ASP A 83 12.21 -3.14 1.06
CA ASP A 83 13.08 -3.93 1.96
C ASP A 83 14.48 -4.11 1.37
N VAL A 84 14.59 -4.38 0.07
CA VAL A 84 15.88 -4.45 -0.64
C VAL A 84 16.60 -3.11 -0.58
N ALA A 85 15.92 -2.00 -0.90
CA ALA A 85 16.50 -0.67 -0.86
C ALA A 85 16.96 -0.27 0.56
N ASP A 86 16.16 -0.59 1.59
CA ASP A 86 16.51 -0.39 3.00
C ASP A 86 17.77 -1.19 3.37
N SER A 87 17.82 -2.47 2.98
CA SER A 87 18.95 -3.36 3.25
C SER A 87 20.23 -2.89 2.57
N LEU A 88 20.14 -2.42 1.32
CA LEU A 88 21.29 -1.90 0.57
C LEU A 88 21.83 -0.59 1.17
N ARG A 89 20.94 0.34 1.56
CA ARG A 89 21.34 1.57 2.25
C ARG A 89 22.02 1.25 3.58
N TRP A 90 21.47 0.31 4.33
CA TRP A 90 22.07 -0.14 5.58
C TRP A 90 23.46 -0.76 5.36
N LEU A 91 23.62 -1.65 4.37
CA LEU A 91 24.90 -2.26 4.04
C LEU A 91 25.96 -1.23 3.61
N ALA A 92 25.57 -0.23 2.82
CA ALA A 92 26.45 0.86 2.44
C ALA A 92 26.88 1.69 3.66
N TRP A 93 25.93 2.06 4.51
CA TRP A 93 26.18 2.79 5.75
C TRP A 93 27.07 2.01 6.73
N ALA A 94 26.84 0.71 6.91
CA ALA A 94 27.57 -0.13 7.85
C ALA A 94 29.09 -0.20 7.57
N ARG A 95 29.50 0.11 6.34
CA ARG A 95 30.91 0.15 5.93
C ARG A 95 31.61 1.49 6.20
N THR A 96 30.86 2.52 6.61
CA THR A 96 31.37 3.86 6.89
C THR A 96 31.88 4.00 8.32
N ASP A 97 32.62 5.07 8.61
CA ASP A 97 33.02 5.41 9.99
C ASP A 97 31.80 5.74 10.87
N ASP A 98 30.77 6.36 10.30
CA ASP A 98 29.47 6.57 10.95
C ASP A 98 28.81 5.25 11.32
N GLY A 99 28.88 4.24 10.44
CA GLY A 99 28.44 2.87 10.71
C GLY A 99 29.15 2.25 11.91
N ARG A 100 30.48 2.40 12.00
CA ARG A 100 31.28 1.92 13.15
C ARG A 100 30.90 2.62 14.45
N ARG A 101 30.54 3.90 14.38
CA ARG A 101 30.17 4.74 15.53
C ARG A 101 28.67 4.73 15.84
N GLY A 102 27.86 4.00 15.07
CA GLY A 102 26.41 3.94 15.22
C GLY A 102 25.70 5.28 14.97
N ARG A 103 26.28 6.19 14.17
CA ARG A 103 25.74 7.53 13.89
C ARG A 103 25.09 7.58 12.52
N ASN A 104 24.14 8.49 12.33
CA ASN A 104 23.53 8.80 11.02
C ASN A 104 22.98 7.56 10.26
N MET A 105 22.45 6.57 10.99
CA MET A 105 21.86 5.38 10.36
C MET A 105 20.74 5.79 9.39
N PRO A 106 20.69 5.24 8.17
CA PRO A 106 19.66 5.59 7.20
C PRO A 106 18.28 5.15 7.69
N GLU A 107 17.30 6.03 7.52
CA GLU A 107 15.90 5.70 7.82
C GLU A 107 15.33 4.78 6.72
N PRO A 108 14.48 3.82 7.09
CA PRO A 108 13.71 3.06 6.12
C PRO A 108 12.82 3.92 5.22
N ILE A 109 12.55 3.46 3.99
CA ILE A 109 11.49 4.06 3.15
C ILE A 109 10.15 3.98 3.88
N VAL A 110 9.49 5.14 4.00
CA VAL A 110 8.13 5.24 4.55
C VAL A 110 7.17 4.45 3.66
N ARG A 111 6.45 3.50 4.24
CA ARG A 111 5.50 2.64 3.54
C ARG A 111 4.30 2.27 4.40
N PRO A 112 3.13 1.95 3.82
CA PRO A 112 1.94 1.55 4.56
C PRO A 112 2.26 0.44 5.57
N GLY A 113 1.74 0.60 6.78
CA GLY A 113 1.99 -0.34 7.90
C GLY A 113 3.35 -0.18 8.60
N ARG A 114 4.30 0.59 8.05
CA ARG A 114 5.60 0.89 8.70
C ARG A 114 5.72 2.39 8.99
N LYS A 115 5.57 2.76 10.26
CA LYS A 115 5.87 4.12 10.74
C LYS A 115 7.37 4.30 10.94
N SER A 116 7.86 5.53 10.83
CA SER A 116 9.25 5.86 11.21
C SER A 116 9.46 5.55 12.69
N THR A 117 10.56 4.88 13.01
CA THR A 117 10.90 4.42 14.38
C THR A 117 11.68 5.45 15.19
N ARG A 118 11.98 6.64 14.63
CA ARG A 118 12.63 7.72 15.38
C ARG A 118 11.62 8.41 16.29
N GLU A 119 11.33 7.77 17.40
CA GLU A 119 10.81 8.45 18.57
C GLU A 119 11.99 8.75 19.50
N ARG A 120 12.25 10.04 19.73
CA ARG A 120 13.24 10.43 20.74
C ARG A 120 12.63 10.21 22.11
N VAL A 121 12.95 9.08 22.74
CA VAL A 121 12.54 8.80 24.12
C VAL A 121 13.59 9.37 25.06
N GLY A 122 13.19 10.34 25.88
CA GLY A 122 14.02 10.96 26.90
C GLY A 122 14.73 12.26 26.49
N THR A 123 15.11 13.03 27.50
CA THR A 123 15.88 14.27 27.38
C THR A 123 17.33 13.97 27.81
N ALA A 124 18.31 14.56 27.11
CA ALA A 124 19.70 14.44 27.55
C ALA A 124 19.85 15.18 28.90
N THR A 125 20.48 14.52 29.87
CA THR A 125 20.75 15.06 31.21
C THR A 125 22.25 14.94 31.50
N GLU A 126 22.77 15.85 32.32
CA GLU A 126 24.16 15.83 32.78
C GLU A 126 24.44 14.61 33.68
N LEU A 127 25.68 14.11 33.67
CA LEU A 127 26.08 12.89 34.40
C LEU A 127 25.78 12.98 35.90
N ASP A 128 25.98 14.14 36.52
CA ASP A 128 25.75 14.34 37.95
C ASP A 128 24.28 14.13 38.33
N GLN A 129 23.36 14.69 37.54
CA GLN A 129 21.92 14.48 37.71
C GLN A 129 21.52 13.02 37.51
N MET A 130 22.18 12.31 36.60
CA MET A 130 21.93 10.88 36.40
C MET A 130 22.42 10.05 37.59
N ASN A 131 23.58 10.38 38.15
CA ASN A 131 24.13 9.69 39.32
C ASN A 131 23.28 9.93 40.57
N ASP A 132 22.79 11.15 40.77
CA ASP A 132 21.81 11.47 41.82
C ASP A 132 20.53 10.65 41.66
N PHE A 133 19.98 10.59 40.44
CA PHE A 133 18.78 9.82 40.15
C PHE A 133 18.96 8.32 40.39
N LEU A 134 20.13 7.76 40.05
CA LEU A 134 20.45 6.34 40.21
C LEU A 134 20.90 5.97 41.63
N GLY A 135 21.12 6.95 42.51
CA GLY A 135 21.61 6.73 43.87
C GLY A 135 23.05 6.22 43.92
N TRP A 136 23.89 6.66 42.96
CA TRP A 136 25.30 6.26 42.85
C TRP A 136 26.28 7.22 43.52
N ASN A 137 25.75 8.24 44.19
CA ASN A 137 26.54 9.18 44.98
C ASN A 137 26.62 8.67 46.43
N ASP A 138 27.72 7.98 46.75
CA ASP A 138 28.20 7.77 48.13
C ASP A 138 29.01 8.98 48.61
#